data_AF-A0A1S8BKE3-F1
#
_entry.id   AF-A0A1S8BKE3-F1
#
_cell.length_a   1.000
_cell.length_b   1.000
_cell.length_c   1.000
_cell.angle_alpha   90.00
_cell.angle_beta   90.00
_cell.angle_gamma   90.00
#
_symmetry.space_group_name_H-M   'P 1'
#
loop_
_entity.id
_entity.type
_entity.pdbx_description
1 polymer ?
#
loop_
_entity_poly.entity_id
_entity_poly.type
_entity_poly.pdbx_seq_one_letter_code
_entity_poly.pdbx_strand_id
1 'polypeptide(L)'
;MIDSYFRLFHLSYPLVHEPTFRAQYAQVIPRPNGSSWNALAYMIAAIGAYTSADIPISVHKTLFNAAKSNISIHSLETGNLTLVQCLCLMHNYLQKMGKPNSGYNYLGLALHMAMGLGLHKEFRGWHIPPIEMESRRRVWWCLFVFSIGAHITFGRPLTWPQIGVDVSLPLNINDRVSSTSPTATSLAPAPSAAELLRLDDLHIGGWISSMPSWYLEHVELPEKFRLSHRIMWWRVNNFRIIMYRPYVIRRALLAQSKPQDKEPSPEDAAAYSRCLTEAKSTIATIEKFWAQNTHTRVGAWYTLYFLFQASLIPCVCLRNEPTAPNALDWVEQLQTALRVCRAMKATNPSAQDCYDVIVRLCGPFMHSPGSDAEAPPTVFPGSPTRESPQTQINSIYPMMWPSNTNEMDLVMQDGAWTDLLGDFTDPTIGGPSTETADDFQWT
;
A
#
# COMPACT_ATOMS: atom_id res chain seq x y z
N MET A 1 -23.14 -4.45 -12.12
CA MET A 1 -22.24 -5.04 -11.09
C MET A 1 -21.04 -5.73 -11.74
N ILE A 2 -21.23 -6.85 -12.46
CA ILE A 2 -20.12 -7.57 -13.11
C ILE A 2 -19.29 -6.64 -14.02
N ASP A 3 -19.94 -5.80 -14.82
CA ASP A 3 -19.25 -4.82 -15.68
C ASP A 3 -18.49 -3.75 -14.89
N SER A 4 -18.98 -3.35 -13.71
CA SER A 4 -18.28 -2.43 -12.82
C SER A 4 -17.01 -3.07 -12.25
N TYR A 5 -17.04 -4.35 -11.90
CA TYR A 5 -15.85 -5.10 -11.47
C TYR A 5 -14.79 -5.14 -12.59
N PHE A 6 -15.16 -5.56 -13.79
CA PHE A 6 -14.20 -5.68 -14.89
C PHE A 6 -13.67 -4.33 -15.38
N ARG A 7 -14.53 -3.30 -15.41
CA ARG A 7 -14.15 -1.94 -15.84
C ARG A 7 -13.32 -1.15 -14.82
N LEU A 8 -13.51 -1.36 -13.51
CA LEU A 8 -12.94 -0.48 -12.47
C LEU A 8 -11.97 -1.17 -11.51
N PHE A 9 -12.09 -2.48 -11.30
CA PHE A 9 -11.24 -3.23 -10.34
C PHE A 9 -10.25 -4.15 -11.06
N HIS A 10 -10.74 -4.95 -12.00
CA HIS A 10 -9.96 -5.99 -12.69
C HIS A 10 -8.73 -5.43 -13.40
N LEU A 11 -8.80 -4.22 -13.97
CA LEU A 11 -7.68 -3.54 -14.62
C LEU A 11 -6.48 -3.30 -13.69
N SER A 12 -6.71 -3.20 -12.38
CA SER A 12 -5.64 -3.07 -11.37
C SER A 12 -5.17 -4.43 -10.81
N TYR A 13 -6.02 -5.47 -10.93
CA TYR A 13 -5.81 -6.80 -10.35
C TYR A 13 -6.45 -7.87 -11.25
N PRO A 14 -5.76 -8.34 -12.32
CA PRO A 14 -6.36 -9.17 -13.36
C PRO A 14 -6.50 -10.66 -12.96
N LEU A 15 -7.09 -10.92 -11.80
CA LEU A 15 -7.22 -12.24 -11.17
C LEU A 15 -8.02 -13.28 -11.96
N VAL A 16 -8.99 -12.85 -12.77
CA VAL A 16 -10.01 -13.71 -13.42
C VAL A 16 -10.10 -13.38 -14.90
N HIS A 17 -9.93 -14.36 -15.79
CA HIS A 17 -10.06 -14.14 -17.22
C HIS A 17 -11.50 -13.78 -17.62
N GLU A 18 -11.72 -12.51 -18.02
CA GLU A 18 -13.06 -11.94 -18.26
C GLU A 18 -13.92 -12.71 -19.28
N PRO A 19 -13.42 -13.04 -20.50
CA PRO A 19 -14.21 -13.80 -21.49
C PRO A 19 -14.67 -15.16 -20.96
N THR A 20 -13.79 -15.92 -20.30
CA THR A 20 -14.12 -17.22 -19.71
C THR A 20 -15.18 -17.06 -18.62
N PHE A 21 -15.01 -16.11 -17.70
CA PHE A 21 -15.98 -15.89 -16.63
C PHE A 21 -17.36 -15.48 -17.18
N ARG A 22 -17.40 -14.58 -18.18
CA ARG A 22 -18.66 -14.16 -18.81
C ARG A 22 -19.34 -15.30 -19.56
N ALA A 23 -18.60 -16.12 -20.28
CA ALA A 23 -19.13 -17.31 -20.97
C ALA A 23 -19.70 -18.34 -19.97
N GLN A 24 -19.02 -18.57 -18.84
CA GLN A 24 -19.52 -19.43 -17.74
C GLN A 24 -20.77 -18.83 -17.07
N TYR A 25 -20.80 -17.50 -16.89
CA TYR A 25 -21.92 -16.80 -16.27
C TYR A 25 -23.17 -16.90 -17.14
N ALA A 26 -23.03 -16.61 -18.44
CA ALA A 26 -24.06 -16.74 -19.47
C ALA A 26 -24.37 -18.19 -19.89
N GLN A 27 -23.69 -19.20 -19.31
CA GLN A 27 -23.85 -20.63 -19.60
C GLN A 27 -23.55 -21.02 -21.06
N VAL A 28 -22.77 -20.20 -21.77
CA VAL A 28 -22.23 -20.51 -23.11
C VAL A 28 -21.19 -21.63 -23.04
N ILE A 29 -20.45 -21.71 -21.92
CA ILE A 29 -19.58 -22.84 -21.58
C ILE A 29 -19.91 -23.37 -20.18
N PRO A 30 -19.63 -24.65 -19.88
CA PRO A 30 -19.85 -25.22 -18.55
C PRO A 30 -19.13 -24.44 -17.46
N ARG A 31 -19.79 -24.27 -16.31
CA ARG A 31 -19.17 -23.75 -15.09
C ARG A 31 -18.29 -24.85 -14.47
N PRO A 32 -17.17 -24.49 -13.81
CA PRO A 32 -16.42 -25.43 -12.99
C PRO A 32 -17.33 -26.05 -11.93
N ASN A 33 -17.13 -27.35 -11.65
CA ASN A 33 -17.90 -28.07 -10.65
C ASN A 33 -17.63 -27.54 -9.23
N GLY A 34 -18.63 -27.58 -8.37
CA GLY A 34 -18.54 -27.19 -6.96
C GLY A 34 -18.95 -25.74 -6.66
N SER A 35 -19.01 -25.39 -5.38
CA SER A 35 -19.51 -24.08 -4.90
C SER A 35 -18.54 -22.92 -5.09
N SER A 36 -17.24 -23.18 -5.33
CA SER A 36 -16.21 -22.15 -5.47
C SER A 36 -16.50 -21.15 -6.60
N TRP A 37 -17.13 -21.59 -7.70
CA TRP A 37 -17.53 -20.68 -8.78
C TRP A 37 -18.66 -19.74 -8.36
N ASN A 38 -19.65 -20.23 -7.60
CA ASN A 38 -20.71 -19.39 -7.04
C ASN A 38 -20.14 -18.37 -6.05
N ALA A 39 -19.21 -18.81 -5.18
CA ALA A 39 -18.50 -17.91 -4.26
C ALA A 39 -17.77 -16.80 -5.02
N LEU A 40 -17.02 -17.15 -6.08
CA LEU A 40 -16.31 -16.19 -6.93
C LEU A 40 -17.29 -15.23 -7.63
N ALA A 41 -18.40 -15.73 -8.17
CA ALA A 41 -19.40 -14.89 -8.85
C ALA A 41 -20.06 -13.88 -7.89
N TYR A 42 -20.41 -14.30 -6.67
CA TYR A 42 -20.89 -13.40 -5.63
C TYR A 42 -19.82 -12.37 -5.21
N MET A 43 -18.55 -12.77 -5.13
CA MET A 43 -17.44 -11.88 -4.77
C MET A 43 -17.16 -10.83 -5.87
N ILE A 44 -17.19 -11.21 -7.14
CA ILE A 44 -17.13 -10.31 -8.30
C ILE A 44 -18.30 -9.33 -8.28
N ALA A 45 -19.52 -9.81 -8.00
CA ALA A 45 -20.69 -8.95 -7.86
C ALA A 45 -20.57 -7.99 -6.67
N ALA A 46 -20.04 -8.43 -5.52
CA ALA A 46 -19.83 -7.60 -4.33
C ALA A 46 -18.82 -6.47 -4.58
N ILE A 47 -17.67 -6.75 -5.20
CA ILE A 47 -16.70 -5.70 -5.57
C ILE A 47 -17.29 -4.80 -6.65
N GLY A 48 -18.02 -5.36 -7.63
CA GLY A 48 -18.75 -4.57 -8.63
C GLY A 48 -19.81 -3.63 -8.03
N ALA A 49 -20.47 -4.04 -6.95
CA ALA A 49 -21.40 -3.21 -6.19
C ALA A 49 -20.69 -2.17 -5.32
N TYR A 50 -19.55 -2.51 -4.72
CA TYR A 50 -18.73 -1.56 -3.96
C TYR A 50 -18.15 -0.45 -4.85
N THR A 51 -17.58 -0.80 -6.01
CA THR A 51 -16.90 0.15 -6.92
C THR A 51 -17.81 1.24 -7.48
N SER A 52 -19.09 0.93 -7.73
CA SER A 52 -20.11 1.89 -8.19
C SER A 52 -20.55 2.82 -7.06
N ALA A 53 -20.57 4.13 -7.30
CA ALA A 53 -21.04 5.10 -6.31
C ALA A 53 -22.55 4.99 -6.03
N ASP A 54 -23.31 4.51 -7.02
CA ASP A 54 -24.79 4.54 -7.06
C ASP A 54 -25.46 3.35 -6.36
N ILE A 55 -24.69 2.28 -6.08
CA ILE A 55 -25.23 1.04 -5.51
C ILE A 55 -25.15 1.11 -3.97
N PRO A 56 -26.25 0.87 -3.22
CA PRO A 56 -26.24 0.98 -1.76
C PRO A 56 -25.23 0.05 -1.07
N ILE A 57 -24.64 0.53 0.03
CA ILE A 57 -23.60 -0.18 0.81
C ILE A 57 -24.09 -1.54 1.35
N SER A 58 -25.39 -1.67 1.62
CA SER A 58 -26.01 -2.95 2.04
C SER A 58 -25.84 -4.06 0.99
N VAL A 59 -25.91 -3.73 -0.30
CA VAL A 59 -25.91 -4.72 -1.39
C VAL A 59 -24.59 -5.48 -1.45
N HIS A 60 -23.44 -4.78 -1.42
CA HIS A 60 -22.14 -5.47 -1.45
C HIS A 60 -21.86 -6.27 -0.16
N LYS A 61 -22.38 -5.85 1.00
CA LYS A 61 -22.33 -6.63 2.25
C LYS A 61 -23.13 -7.93 2.14
N THR A 62 -24.35 -7.88 1.59
CA THR A 62 -25.18 -9.08 1.36
C THR A 62 -24.52 -10.04 0.37
N LEU A 63 -23.99 -9.53 -0.74
CA LEU A 63 -23.26 -10.34 -1.74
C LEU A 63 -21.98 -10.97 -1.16
N PHE A 64 -21.23 -10.25 -0.33
CA PHE A 64 -20.08 -10.80 0.37
C PHE A 64 -20.46 -11.91 1.36
N ASN A 65 -21.59 -11.76 2.06
CA ASN A 65 -22.11 -12.83 2.92
C ASN A 65 -22.53 -14.06 2.11
N ALA A 66 -23.21 -13.89 0.98
CA ALA A 66 -23.54 -14.99 0.06
C ALA A 66 -22.28 -15.69 -0.50
N ALA A 67 -21.21 -14.93 -0.80
CA ALA A 67 -19.93 -15.49 -1.21
C ALA A 67 -19.32 -16.39 -0.11
N LYS A 68 -19.29 -15.92 1.14
CA LYS A 68 -18.83 -16.73 2.29
C LYS A 68 -19.67 -18.00 2.48
N SER A 69 -20.99 -17.91 2.38
CA SER A 69 -21.89 -19.08 2.51
C SER A 69 -21.68 -20.16 1.43
N ASN A 70 -20.94 -19.86 0.35
CA ASN A 70 -20.56 -20.83 -0.67
C ASN A 70 -19.16 -21.45 -0.43
N ILE A 71 -18.45 -21.07 0.64
CA ILE A 71 -17.17 -21.66 1.04
C ILE A 71 -17.40 -22.56 2.27
N SER A 72 -17.11 -23.85 2.12
CA SER A 72 -17.15 -24.86 3.19
C SER A 72 -15.75 -25.28 3.62
N ILE A 73 -15.62 -25.98 4.76
CA ILE A 73 -14.33 -26.58 5.19
C ILE A 73 -13.80 -27.54 4.11
N HIS A 74 -14.66 -28.41 3.55
CA HIS A 74 -14.35 -29.25 2.39
C HIS A 74 -13.83 -28.46 1.17
N SER A 75 -14.27 -27.22 0.97
CA SER A 75 -13.75 -26.37 -0.11
C SER A 75 -12.28 -25.99 0.15
N LEU A 76 -11.91 -25.75 1.41
CA LEU A 76 -10.54 -25.44 1.83
C LEU A 76 -9.62 -26.68 1.77
N GLU A 77 -10.15 -27.86 2.12
CA GLU A 77 -9.44 -29.15 2.07
C GLU A 77 -9.13 -29.59 0.63
N THR A 78 -10.08 -29.41 -0.29
CA THR A 78 -9.89 -29.77 -1.71
C THR A 78 -9.05 -28.75 -2.46
N GLY A 79 -9.39 -27.46 -2.34
CA GLY A 79 -8.70 -26.36 -3.03
C GLY A 79 -8.88 -26.35 -4.55
N ASN A 80 -8.98 -25.16 -5.14
CA ASN A 80 -8.93 -24.99 -6.61
C ASN A 80 -8.59 -23.53 -6.97
N LEU A 81 -8.19 -23.30 -8.23
CA LEU A 81 -7.82 -21.96 -8.72
C LEU A 81 -8.94 -20.92 -8.53
N THR A 82 -10.20 -21.32 -8.74
CA THR A 82 -11.39 -20.47 -8.57
C THR A 82 -11.58 -20.03 -7.11
N LEU A 83 -11.28 -20.91 -6.16
CA LEU A 83 -11.30 -20.61 -4.74
C LEU A 83 -10.12 -19.70 -4.35
N VAL A 84 -8.91 -19.94 -4.86
CA VAL A 84 -7.78 -19.00 -4.67
C VAL A 84 -8.15 -17.60 -5.16
N GLN A 85 -8.69 -17.47 -6.38
CA GLN A 85 -9.21 -16.21 -6.93
C GLN A 85 -10.24 -15.56 -6.01
N CYS A 86 -11.19 -16.33 -5.49
CA CYS A 86 -12.22 -15.84 -4.58
C CYS A 86 -11.63 -15.33 -3.26
N LEU A 87 -10.71 -16.08 -2.64
CA LEU A 87 -10.03 -15.71 -1.39
C LEU A 87 -9.17 -14.44 -1.57
N CYS A 88 -8.48 -14.29 -2.72
CA CYS A 88 -7.76 -13.07 -3.09
C CYS A 88 -8.68 -11.84 -3.13
N LEU A 89 -9.86 -11.98 -3.75
CA LEU A 89 -10.86 -10.91 -3.84
C LEU A 89 -11.50 -10.62 -2.47
N MET A 90 -11.74 -11.64 -1.64
CA MET A 90 -12.22 -11.49 -0.26
C MET A 90 -11.22 -10.70 0.60
N HIS A 91 -9.92 -11.02 0.51
CA HIS A 91 -8.85 -10.25 1.16
C HIS A 91 -8.92 -8.76 0.80
N ASN A 92 -8.88 -8.43 -0.50
CA ASN A 92 -8.79 -7.04 -0.93
C ASN A 92 -10.09 -6.26 -0.65
N TYR A 93 -11.25 -6.90 -0.76
CA TYR A 93 -12.53 -6.32 -0.33
C TYR A 93 -12.55 -6.02 1.17
N LEU A 94 -12.12 -6.96 2.02
CA LEU A 94 -12.09 -6.73 3.48
C LEU A 94 -11.12 -5.61 3.89
N GLN A 95 -9.98 -5.48 3.20
CA GLN A 95 -9.09 -4.32 3.37
C GLN A 95 -9.84 -3.00 3.11
N LYS A 96 -10.63 -2.92 2.03
CA LYS A 96 -11.44 -1.72 1.69
C LYS A 96 -12.62 -1.49 2.62
N MET A 97 -13.08 -2.52 3.31
CA MET A 97 -14.12 -2.44 4.33
C MET A 97 -13.59 -2.15 5.74
N GLY A 98 -12.29 -1.84 5.90
CA GLY A 98 -11.69 -1.54 7.20
C GLY A 98 -11.48 -2.77 8.10
N LYS A 99 -11.43 -3.99 7.53
CA LYS A 99 -11.23 -5.26 8.26
C LYS A 99 -9.91 -5.95 7.85
N PRO A 100 -8.74 -5.32 8.10
CA PRO A 100 -7.46 -5.81 7.58
C PRO A 100 -7.00 -7.12 8.22
N ASN A 101 -7.27 -7.37 9.52
CA ASN A 101 -6.94 -8.64 10.18
C ASN A 101 -7.75 -9.80 9.57
N SER A 102 -9.07 -9.64 9.50
CA SER A 102 -9.94 -10.58 8.78
C SER A 102 -9.45 -10.81 7.35
N GLY A 103 -9.18 -9.74 6.59
CA GLY A 103 -8.67 -9.82 5.22
C GLY A 103 -7.31 -10.54 5.09
N TYR A 104 -6.42 -10.40 6.07
CA TYR A 104 -5.13 -11.09 6.09
C TYR A 104 -5.29 -12.61 6.24
N ASN A 105 -6.26 -13.08 7.01
CA ASN A 105 -6.54 -14.51 7.13
C ASN A 105 -6.98 -15.12 5.77
N TYR A 106 -7.82 -14.42 5.00
CA TYR A 106 -8.17 -14.83 3.63
C TYR A 106 -6.95 -14.84 2.68
N LEU A 107 -6.01 -13.91 2.86
CA LEU A 107 -4.76 -13.88 2.09
C LEU A 107 -3.84 -15.06 2.42
N GLY A 108 -3.70 -15.41 3.70
CA GLY A 108 -2.95 -16.59 4.14
C GLY A 108 -3.54 -17.88 3.56
N LEU A 109 -4.86 -18.06 3.65
CA LEU A 109 -5.56 -19.20 3.03
C LEU A 109 -5.33 -19.26 1.51
N ALA A 110 -5.42 -18.12 0.82
CA ALA A 110 -5.18 -18.04 -0.62
C ALA A 110 -3.73 -18.40 -0.98
N LEU A 111 -2.75 -17.92 -0.22
CA LEU A 111 -1.32 -18.20 -0.40
C LEU A 111 -0.99 -19.68 -0.17
N HIS A 112 -1.42 -20.27 0.94
CA HIS A 112 -1.21 -21.69 1.21
C HIS A 112 -1.87 -22.59 0.17
N MET A 113 -3.10 -22.27 -0.26
CA MET A 113 -3.80 -23.00 -1.30
C MET A 113 -3.12 -22.85 -2.68
N ALA A 114 -2.64 -21.65 -3.02
CA ALA A 114 -1.85 -21.42 -4.24
C ALA A 114 -0.55 -22.23 -4.23
N MET A 115 0.13 -22.31 -3.08
CA MET A 115 1.33 -23.14 -2.93
C MET A 115 1.00 -24.63 -3.08
N GLY A 116 -0.04 -25.14 -2.41
CA GLY A 116 -0.48 -26.54 -2.52
C GLY A 116 -0.90 -26.95 -3.94
N LEU A 117 -1.55 -26.04 -4.69
CA LEU A 117 -1.90 -26.22 -6.11
C LEU A 117 -0.71 -26.02 -7.08
N GLY A 118 0.50 -25.78 -6.56
CA GLY A 118 1.70 -25.59 -7.37
C GLY A 118 1.67 -24.33 -8.25
N LEU A 119 0.95 -23.26 -7.87
CA LEU A 119 0.98 -22.00 -8.63
C LEU A 119 2.35 -21.32 -8.59
N HIS A 120 3.18 -21.66 -7.59
CA HIS A 120 4.54 -21.17 -7.38
C HIS A 120 5.61 -21.84 -8.27
N LYS A 121 5.21 -22.76 -9.18
CA LYS A 121 6.11 -23.58 -10.00
C LYS A 121 5.64 -23.64 -11.45
N GLU A 122 6.59 -23.59 -12.38
CA GLU A 122 6.37 -23.81 -13.81
C GLU A 122 7.44 -24.78 -14.35
N PHE A 123 7.06 -26.02 -14.66
CA PHE A 123 8.00 -27.03 -15.14
C PHE A 123 7.97 -27.19 -16.66
N ARG A 124 9.17 -27.39 -17.26
CA ARG A 124 9.31 -27.75 -18.67
C ARG A 124 8.63 -29.11 -18.90
N GLY A 125 7.61 -29.15 -19.76
CA GLY A 125 6.81 -30.36 -20.04
C GLY A 125 5.39 -30.36 -19.44
N TRP A 126 4.97 -29.32 -18.72
CA TRP A 126 3.56 -29.13 -18.36
C TRP A 126 2.71 -28.76 -19.58
N HIS A 127 1.82 -29.66 -20.00
CA HIS A 127 0.90 -29.48 -21.14
C HIS A 127 -0.37 -28.69 -20.73
N ILE A 128 -0.19 -27.57 -20.05
CA ILE A 128 -1.29 -26.68 -19.61
C ILE A 128 -1.61 -25.69 -20.74
N PRO A 129 -2.90 -25.46 -21.11
CA PRO A 129 -3.27 -24.46 -22.11
C PRO A 129 -2.72 -23.07 -21.79
N PRO A 130 -2.25 -22.27 -22.78
CA PRO A 130 -1.61 -20.98 -22.53
C PRO A 130 -2.44 -20.01 -21.67
N ILE A 131 -3.76 -19.98 -21.85
CA ILE A 131 -4.66 -19.11 -21.08
C ILE A 131 -4.85 -19.57 -19.62
N GLU A 132 -4.75 -20.86 -19.36
CA GLU A 132 -4.79 -21.41 -17.99
C GLU A 132 -3.47 -21.15 -17.28
N MET A 133 -2.34 -21.31 -17.98
CA MET A 133 -1.02 -20.94 -17.45
C MET A 133 -0.96 -19.45 -17.11
N GLU A 134 -1.40 -18.58 -18.02
CA GLU A 134 -1.45 -17.13 -17.79
C GLU A 134 -2.41 -16.78 -16.64
N SER A 135 -3.54 -17.49 -16.49
CA SER A 135 -4.42 -17.33 -15.33
C SER A 135 -3.73 -17.72 -14.01
N ARG A 136 -2.93 -18.80 -13.98
CA ARG A 136 -2.12 -19.19 -12.82
C ARG A 136 -1.08 -18.12 -12.48
N ARG A 137 -0.36 -17.60 -13.47
CA ARG A 137 0.61 -16.48 -13.32
C ARG A 137 -0.04 -15.24 -12.72
N ARG A 138 -1.16 -14.78 -13.32
CA ARG A 138 -1.88 -13.59 -12.84
C ARG A 138 -2.34 -13.75 -11.40
N VAL A 139 -2.84 -14.92 -11.01
CA VAL A 139 -3.23 -15.20 -9.62
C VAL A 139 -2.02 -15.19 -8.69
N TRP A 140 -0.93 -15.86 -9.06
CA TRP A 140 0.30 -15.88 -8.26
C TRP A 140 0.90 -14.48 -8.04
N TRP A 141 0.99 -13.67 -9.09
CA TRP A 141 1.57 -12.33 -8.99
C TRP A 141 0.60 -11.28 -8.41
N CYS A 142 -0.72 -11.46 -8.54
CA CYS A 142 -1.67 -10.67 -7.75
C CYS A 142 -1.59 -11.01 -6.25
N LEU A 143 -1.38 -12.29 -5.90
CA LEU A 143 -1.09 -12.71 -4.53
C LEU A 143 0.18 -12.05 -4.01
N PHE A 144 1.28 -12.05 -4.77
CA PHE A 144 2.50 -11.33 -4.43
C PHE A 144 2.23 -9.85 -4.14
N VAL A 145 1.53 -9.14 -5.03
CA VAL A 145 1.17 -7.72 -4.84
C VAL A 145 0.32 -7.50 -3.58
N PHE A 146 -0.58 -8.43 -3.24
CA PHE A 146 -1.36 -8.35 -1.99
C PHE A 146 -0.52 -8.68 -0.74
N SER A 147 0.38 -9.67 -0.80
CA SER A 147 1.29 -10.02 0.31
C SER A 147 2.29 -8.92 0.60
N ILE A 148 3.01 -8.42 -0.42
CA ILE A 148 3.93 -7.28 -0.27
C ILE A 148 3.17 -6.01 0.11
N GLY A 149 1.99 -5.80 -0.47
CA GLY A 149 1.08 -4.74 -0.05
C GLY A 149 0.78 -4.82 1.44
N ALA A 150 0.31 -5.96 1.95
CA ALA A 150 -0.02 -6.15 3.36
C ALA A 150 1.20 -6.05 4.30
N HIS A 151 2.39 -6.48 3.85
CA HIS A 151 3.66 -6.31 4.57
C HIS A 151 4.00 -4.82 4.74
N ILE A 152 4.14 -4.07 3.64
CA ILE A 152 4.46 -2.63 3.63
C ILE A 152 3.40 -1.82 4.41
N THR A 153 2.13 -2.16 4.22
CA THR A 153 0.96 -1.44 4.77
C THR A 153 0.80 -1.68 6.27
N PHE A 154 0.98 -2.91 6.76
CA PHE A 154 0.59 -3.30 8.12
C PHE A 154 1.74 -3.85 8.98
N GLY A 155 3.01 -3.73 8.55
CA GLY A 155 4.18 -4.28 9.27
C GLY A 155 4.27 -5.81 9.30
N ARG A 156 3.29 -6.53 8.74
CA ARG A 156 3.15 -7.98 8.91
C ARG A 156 4.38 -8.73 8.40
N PRO A 157 4.85 -9.79 9.09
CA PRO A 157 5.99 -10.58 8.63
C PRO A 157 5.88 -11.04 7.18
N LEU A 158 7.01 -11.05 6.48
CA LEU A 158 7.09 -11.46 5.08
C LEU A 158 6.87 -12.97 4.93
N THR A 159 5.61 -13.36 4.78
CA THR A 159 5.18 -14.76 4.58
C THR A 159 5.36 -15.27 3.14
N TRP A 160 5.85 -14.42 2.24
CA TRP A 160 6.08 -14.79 0.84
C TRP A 160 7.34 -15.63 0.68
N PRO A 161 7.30 -16.78 -0.04
CA PRO A 161 8.48 -17.62 -0.24
C PRO A 161 9.58 -16.89 -1.01
N GLN A 162 10.77 -16.81 -0.40
CA GLN A 162 11.96 -16.15 -1.00
C GLN A 162 12.77 -17.08 -1.91
N ILE A 163 12.61 -18.40 -1.78
CA ILE A 163 13.35 -19.43 -2.50
C ILE A 163 12.34 -20.46 -3.04
N GLY A 164 12.59 -21.01 -4.24
CA GLY A 164 11.76 -22.06 -4.85
C GLY A 164 10.49 -21.55 -5.54
N VAL A 165 10.48 -20.28 -5.97
CA VAL A 165 9.43 -19.69 -6.80
C VAL A 165 9.93 -19.62 -8.25
N ASP A 166 9.45 -20.53 -9.09
CA ASP A 166 9.92 -20.71 -10.47
C ASP A 166 8.95 -20.12 -11.51
N VAL A 167 8.03 -19.25 -11.08
CA VAL A 167 6.97 -18.68 -11.92
C VAL A 167 7.49 -17.51 -12.73
N SER A 168 7.20 -17.50 -14.04
CA SER A 168 7.48 -16.33 -14.88
C SER A 168 6.62 -15.13 -14.48
N LEU A 169 7.16 -13.90 -14.52
CA LEU A 169 6.37 -12.67 -14.36
C LEU A 169 5.19 -12.63 -15.37
N PRO A 170 4.05 -11.98 -15.04
CA PRO A 170 2.93 -11.86 -15.97
C PRO A 170 3.37 -11.05 -17.18
N LEU A 171 3.03 -11.52 -18.38
CA LEU A 171 3.45 -10.89 -19.60
C LEU A 171 2.38 -9.88 -20.05
N ASN A 172 2.79 -8.71 -20.53
CA ASN A 172 1.88 -7.70 -21.06
C ASN A 172 1.40 -8.07 -22.48
N ILE A 173 0.70 -9.20 -22.57
CA ILE A 173 0.25 -9.83 -23.82
C ILE A 173 -1.24 -9.54 -24.02
N ASN A 174 -1.54 -8.85 -25.13
CA ASN A 174 -2.82 -8.99 -25.83
C ASN A 174 -2.85 -10.38 -26.46
N ASP A 175 -3.98 -11.11 -26.49
CA ASP A 175 -4.20 -12.58 -26.63
C ASP A 175 -3.40 -13.40 -27.68
N ARG A 176 -2.44 -12.82 -28.41
CA ARG A 176 -1.64 -13.41 -29.49
C ARG A 176 -0.12 -13.15 -29.31
N VAL A 177 0.59 -14.15 -28.77
CA VAL A 177 2.03 -14.51 -28.96
C VAL A 177 3.12 -13.85 -28.04
N SER A 178 4.25 -14.56 -27.80
CA SER A 178 5.16 -14.50 -26.60
C SER A 178 6.60 -15.01 -26.92
N SER A 179 7.69 -14.98 -26.09
CA SER A 179 8.15 -14.18 -24.91
C SER A 179 9.45 -14.77 -24.24
N THR A 180 10.43 -13.97 -23.78
CA THR A 180 11.71 -14.41 -23.12
C THR A 180 12.42 -13.27 -22.32
N SER A 181 13.37 -13.44 -21.36
CA SER A 181 13.64 -14.45 -20.29
C SER A 181 14.95 -14.15 -19.49
N PRO A 182 14.94 -13.76 -18.19
CA PRO A 182 16.15 -13.54 -17.35
C PRO A 182 16.14 -14.22 -15.93
N THR A 183 17.01 -13.77 -15.00
CA THR A 183 17.35 -14.33 -13.66
C THR A 183 18.03 -13.24 -12.74
N ALA A 184 18.28 -13.31 -11.41
CA ALA A 184 17.99 -14.25 -10.29
C ALA A 184 18.23 -13.62 -8.87
N THR A 185 17.75 -14.30 -7.80
CA THR A 185 18.23 -14.42 -6.37
C THR A 185 18.41 -13.23 -5.36
N SER A 186 17.63 -13.32 -4.25
CA SER A 186 17.87 -13.03 -2.79
C SER A 186 18.44 -11.70 -2.21
N LEU A 187 18.09 -11.42 -0.93
CA LEU A 187 18.27 -10.15 -0.18
C LEU A 187 19.05 -10.27 1.16
N ALA A 188 19.42 -9.11 1.75
CA ALA A 188 20.36 -8.91 2.87
C ALA A 188 19.85 -7.80 3.87
N PRO A 189 20.63 -7.31 4.88
CA PRO A 189 20.11 -6.49 5.99
C PRO A 189 19.80 -5.02 5.63
N ALA A 190 19.29 -4.25 6.61
CA ALA A 190 18.77 -2.90 6.42
C ALA A 190 19.82 -1.90 5.85
N PRO A 191 19.49 -1.15 4.79
CA PRO A 191 20.47 -0.31 4.08
C PRO A 191 20.71 1.05 4.76
N SER A 192 21.95 1.54 4.67
CA SER A 192 22.32 2.93 5.00
C SER A 192 21.72 3.93 3.99
N ALA A 193 21.81 5.24 4.25
CA ALA A 193 21.31 6.26 3.32
C ALA A 193 21.92 6.12 1.91
N ALA A 194 23.25 5.96 1.85
CA ALA A 194 23.99 5.74 0.61
C ALA A 194 23.54 4.46 -0.11
N GLU A 195 23.40 3.35 0.62
CA GLU A 195 22.96 2.07 0.05
C GLU A 195 21.50 2.13 -0.42
N LEU A 196 20.62 2.80 0.32
CA LEU A 196 19.21 2.95 -0.02
C LEU A 196 19.02 3.84 -1.25
N LEU A 197 19.79 4.93 -1.39
CA LEU A 197 19.84 5.75 -2.61
C LEU A 197 20.34 4.93 -3.80
N ARG A 198 21.44 4.17 -3.62
CA ARG A 198 22.01 3.29 -4.64
C ARG A 198 21.01 2.21 -5.09
N LEU A 199 20.29 1.58 -4.15
CA LEU A 199 19.29 0.55 -4.43
C LEU A 199 18.02 1.13 -5.08
N ASP A 200 17.55 2.30 -4.66
CA ASP A 200 16.45 3.02 -5.33
C ASP A 200 16.83 3.34 -6.78
N ASP A 201 17.98 3.98 -7.02
CA ASP A 201 18.44 4.33 -8.36
C ASP A 201 18.65 3.10 -9.24
N LEU A 202 19.23 2.03 -8.71
CA LEU A 202 19.46 0.78 -9.43
C LEU A 202 18.16 0.04 -9.78
N HIS A 203 17.27 -0.15 -8.81
CA HIS A 203 16.09 -1.00 -8.97
C HIS A 203 14.85 -0.23 -9.41
N ILE A 204 14.49 0.86 -8.72
CA ILE A 204 13.29 1.65 -9.05
C ILE A 204 13.62 2.64 -10.18
N GLY A 205 14.75 3.35 -10.10
CA GLY A 205 15.24 4.24 -11.16
C GLY A 205 15.53 3.48 -12.45
N GLY A 206 16.19 2.32 -12.36
CA GLY A 206 16.39 1.40 -13.47
C GLY A 206 15.08 0.89 -14.07
N TRP A 207 14.12 0.47 -13.24
CA TRP A 207 12.80 0.04 -13.71
C TRP A 207 12.01 1.17 -14.37
N ILE A 208 11.95 2.37 -13.78
CA ILE A 208 11.34 3.57 -14.38
C ILE A 208 11.98 3.87 -15.74
N SER A 209 13.31 3.81 -15.83
CA SER A 209 14.05 4.07 -17.08
C SER A 209 13.81 2.99 -18.14
N SER A 210 13.50 1.76 -17.73
CA SER A 210 13.12 0.66 -18.63
C SER A 210 11.65 0.71 -19.10
N MET A 211 10.83 1.61 -18.55
CA MET A 211 9.42 1.67 -18.89
C MET A 211 9.20 2.08 -20.35
N PRO A 212 8.28 1.41 -21.07
CA PRO A 212 7.90 1.83 -22.41
C PRO A 212 7.37 3.26 -22.42
N SER A 213 7.70 4.02 -23.46
CA SER A 213 7.33 5.44 -23.62
C SER A 213 5.82 5.70 -23.51
N TRP A 214 4.97 4.74 -23.90
CA TRP A 214 3.52 4.82 -23.81
C TRP A 214 2.95 4.57 -22.39
N TYR A 215 3.78 4.25 -21.41
CA TYR A 215 3.37 3.94 -20.03
C TYR A 215 3.99 4.86 -18.95
N LEU A 216 4.82 5.83 -19.36
CA LEU A 216 5.42 6.81 -18.46
C LEU A 216 4.37 7.64 -17.70
N GLU A 217 4.72 8.18 -16.54
CA GLU A 217 3.79 8.85 -15.61
C GLU A 217 3.00 10.02 -16.23
N HIS A 218 3.62 10.74 -17.15
CA HIS A 218 3.05 11.93 -17.78
C HIS A 218 2.16 11.61 -19.00
N VAL A 219 2.07 10.35 -19.43
CA VAL A 219 1.30 9.95 -20.62
C VAL A 219 -0.20 10.01 -20.33
N GLU A 220 -0.95 10.66 -21.21
CA GLU A 220 -2.41 10.64 -21.15
C GLU A 220 -2.96 9.32 -21.69
N LEU A 221 -3.57 8.54 -20.80
CA LEU A 221 -4.19 7.26 -21.14
C LEU A 221 -5.71 7.39 -21.32
N PRO A 222 -6.36 6.48 -22.10
CA PRO A 222 -7.80 6.34 -22.14
C PRO A 222 -8.40 6.19 -20.73
N GLU A 223 -9.57 6.82 -20.49
CA GLU A 223 -10.17 6.96 -19.15
C GLU A 223 -10.13 5.67 -18.31
N LYS A 224 -10.52 4.54 -18.92
CA LYS A 224 -10.54 3.22 -18.27
C LYS A 224 -9.21 2.81 -17.62
N PHE A 225 -8.06 3.23 -18.15
CA PHE A 225 -6.74 2.84 -17.62
C PHE A 225 -6.14 3.85 -16.63
N ARG A 226 -6.67 5.08 -16.57
CA ARG A 226 -6.06 6.18 -15.79
C ARG A 226 -5.93 5.86 -14.30
N LEU A 227 -6.95 5.24 -13.69
CA LEU A 227 -6.91 4.88 -12.29
C LEU A 227 -5.85 3.81 -12.00
N SER A 228 -5.79 2.74 -12.79
CA SER A 228 -4.81 1.65 -12.60
C SER A 228 -3.36 2.13 -12.80
N HIS A 229 -3.13 2.98 -13.81
CA HIS A 229 -1.84 3.62 -14.04
C HIS A 229 -1.43 4.53 -12.89
N ARG A 230 -2.32 5.41 -12.41
CA ARG A 230 -2.06 6.28 -11.25
C ARG A 230 -1.81 5.50 -9.97
N ILE A 231 -2.56 4.43 -9.70
CA ILE A 231 -2.32 3.54 -8.55
C ILE A 231 -0.91 2.96 -8.58
N MET A 232 -0.36 2.63 -9.76
CA MET A 232 1.02 2.14 -9.85
C MET A 232 2.02 3.23 -9.48
N TRP A 233 1.94 4.42 -10.09
CA TRP A 233 2.85 5.52 -9.77
C TRP A 233 2.75 5.96 -8.30
N TRP A 234 1.55 6.07 -7.74
CA TRP A 234 1.38 6.35 -6.32
C TRP A 234 1.96 5.28 -5.39
N ARG A 235 2.02 3.99 -5.80
CA ARG A 235 2.74 2.96 -5.04
C ARG A 235 4.25 3.17 -5.07
N VAL A 236 4.82 3.59 -6.21
CA VAL A 236 6.25 3.89 -6.34
C VAL A 236 6.63 5.03 -5.40
N ASN A 237 5.89 6.14 -5.47
CA ASN A 237 6.12 7.31 -4.64
C ASN A 237 5.88 6.97 -3.16
N ASN A 238 4.82 6.24 -2.83
CA ASN A 238 4.54 5.78 -1.46
C ASN A 238 5.63 4.85 -0.91
N PHE A 239 6.17 3.95 -1.73
CA PHE A 239 7.26 3.08 -1.32
C PHE A 239 8.53 3.90 -1.04
N ARG A 240 8.89 4.87 -1.89
CA ARG A 240 9.97 5.83 -1.60
C ARG A 240 9.72 6.65 -0.34
N ILE A 241 8.49 7.13 -0.11
CA ILE A 241 8.12 7.83 1.14
C ILE A 241 8.35 6.91 2.35
N ILE A 242 7.96 5.63 2.28
CA ILE A 242 8.15 4.66 3.38
C ILE A 242 9.63 4.31 3.59
N MET A 243 10.42 4.21 2.52
CA MET A 243 11.87 4.00 2.59
C MET A 243 12.61 5.19 3.21
N TYR A 244 12.25 6.42 2.83
CA TYR A 244 12.99 7.63 3.21
C TYR A 244 12.42 8.41 4.40
N ARG A 245 11.20 8.10 4.87
CA ARG A 245 10.63 8.74 6.08
C ARG A 245 11.48 8.62 7.36
N PRO A 246 12.31 7.57 7.60
CA PRO A 246 13.15 7.54 8.80
C PRO A 246 14.11 8.73 8.87
N TYR A 247 14.63 9.19 7.72
CA TYR A 247 15.53 10.36 7.64
C TYR A 247 14.78 11.67 7.92
N VAL A 248 13.53 11.81 7.47
CA VAL A 248 12.65 12.94 7.82
C VAL A 248 12.35 12.98 9.31
N ILE A 249 11.98 11.83 9.90
CA ILE A 249 11.71 11.72 11.33
C ILE A 249 12.99 12.02 12.11
N ARG A 250 14.12 11.37 11.81
CA ARG A 250 15.42 11.57 12.47
C ARG A 250 15.83 13.03 12.51
N ARG A 251 15.69 13.76 11.40
CA ARG A 251 15.96 15.20 11.36
C ARG A 251 15.05 15.98 12.32
N ALA A 252 13.75 15.67 12.35
CA ALA A 252 12.82 16.27 13.30
C ALA A 252 13.14 15.92 14.78
N LEU A 253 13.68 14.73 15.07
CA LEU A 253 14.20 14.36 16.41
C LEU A 253 15.40 15.23 16.80
N LEU A 254 16.37 15.35 15.89
CA LEU A 254 17.62 16.06 16.12
C LEU A 254 17.39 17.57 16.27
N ALA A 255 16.42 18.15 15.57
CA ALA A 255 16.03 19.56 15.74
C ALA A 255 15.51 19.90 17.15
N GLN A 256 15.04 18.92 17.92
CA GLN A 256 14.65 19.09 19.34
C GLN A 256 15.82 18.89 20.32
N SER A 257 16.94 18.35 19.85
CA SER A 257 18.16 18.08 20.63
C SER A 257 19.11 19.29 20.61
N LYS A 258 20.01 19.41 21.58
CA LYS A 258 21.00 20.53 21.60
C LYS A 258 21.90 20.47 20.35
N PRO A 259 22.36 21.62 19.82
CA PRO A 259 23.13 21.68 18.56
C PRO A 259 24.60 21.26 18.72
N GLN A 260 24.82 19.98 19.02
CA GLN A 260 26.06 19.21 18.98
C GLN A 260 25.66 17.76 18.62
N ASP A 261 26.18 17.08 17.60
CA ASP A 261 27.23 17.41 16.63
C ASP A 261 26.92 16.74 15.26
N LYS A 262 27.64 17.18 14.21
CA LYS A 262 27.56 16.78 12.78
C LYS A 262 26.39 17.38 11.99
N GLU A 263 26.75 18.10 10.93
CA GLU A 263 25.86 18.32 9.79
C GLU A 263 25.38 16.97 9.23
N PRO A 264 24.13 16.86 8.72
CA PRO A 264 23.67 15.64 8.07
C PRO A 264 24.57 15.32 6.87
N SER A 265 24.86 14.03 6.66
CA SER A 265 25.66 13.63 5.50
C SER A 265 24.97 14.07 4.19
N PRO A 266 25.73 14.30 3.10
CA PRO A 266 25.14 14.59 1.79
C PRO A 266 24.07 13.56 1.39
N GLU A 267 24.26 12.30 1.78
CA GLU A 267 23.35 11.19 1.56
C GLU A 267 22.10 11.25 2.46
N ASP A 268 22.22 11.60 3.74
CA ASP A 268 21.06 11.87 4.62
C ASP A 268 20.23 13.04 4.07
N ALA A 269 20.88 14.10 3.59
CA ALA A 269 20.23 15.26 2.99
C ALA A 269 19.53 14.92 1.66
N ALA A 270 20.14 14.08 0.83
CA ALA A 270 19.54 13.56 -0.41
C ALA A 270 18.33 12.65 -0.11
N ALA A 271 18.44 11.73 0.85
CA ALA A 271 17.35 10.87 1.32
C ALA A 271 16.16 11.69 1.85
N TYR A 272 16.43 12.69 2.68
CA TYR A 272 15.43 13.66 3.16
C TYR A 272 14.73 14.37 1.99
N SER A 273 15.50 14.94 1.06
CA SER A 273 14.98 15.68 -0.10
C SER A 273 14.12 14.81 -1.02
N ARG A 274 14.51 13.54 -1.22
CA ARG A 274 13.74 12.58 -2.01
C ARG A 274 12.39 12.27 -1.35
N CYS A 275 12.34 12.06 -0.04
CA CYS A 275 11.09 11.86 0.70
C CYS A 275 10.10 13.02 0.51
N LEU A 276 10.58 14.26 0.68
CA LEU A 276 9.77 15.48 0.51
C LEU A 276 9.27 15.64 -0.93
N THR A 277 10.13 15.36 -1.92
CA THR A 277 9.81 15.44 -3.35
C THR A 277 8.70 14.46 -3.73
N GLU A 278 8.80 13.21 -3.28
CA GLU A 278 7.81 12.16 -3.57
C GLU A 278 6.47 12.42 -2.87
N ALA A 279 6.49 12.96 -1.64
CA ALA A 279 5.28 13.41 -0.96
C ALA A 279 4.57 14.55 -1.71
N LYS A 280 5.32 15.59 -2.10
CA LYS A 280 4.80 16.73 -2.86
C LYS A 280 4.23 16.29 -4.23
N SER A 281 4.96 15.45 -4.96
CA SER A 281 4.52 14.88 -6.24
C SER A 281 3.22 14.06 -6.08
N THR A 282 3.12 13.25 -5.02
CA THR A 282 1.93 12.46 -4.73
C THR A 282 0.71 13.34 -4.45
N ILE A 283 0.85 14.40 -3.65
CA ILE A 283 -0.25 15.35 -3.35
C ILE A 283 -0.71 16.06 -4.63
N ALA A 284 0.22 16.58 -5.43
CA ALA A 284 -0.09 17.32 -6.66
C ALA A 284 -0.73 16.43 -7.75
N THR A 285 -0.21 15.21 -7.96
CA THR A 285 -0.79 14.26 -8.93
C THR A 285 -2.16 13.75 -8.49
N ILE A 286 -2.42 13.66 -7.18
CA ILE A 286 -3.73 13.36 -6.61
C ILE A 286 -4.73 14.50 -6.84
N GLU A 287 -4.37 15.75 -6.57
CA GLU A 287 -5.25 16.90 -6.84
C GLU A 287 -5.63 16.94 -8.34
N LYS A 288 -4.63 16.83 -9.23
CA LYS A 288 -4.86 16.78 -10.68
C LYS A 288 -5.75 15.61 -11.07
N PHE A 289 -5.50 14.40 -10.55
CA PHE A 289 -6.32 13.23 -10.87
C PHE A 289 -7.77 13.42 -10.41
N TRP A 290 -7.98 13.88 -9.18
CA TRP A 290 -9.31 14.07 -8.59
C TRP A 290 -10.11 15.17 -9.30
N ALA A 291 -9.45 16.23 -9.76
CA ALA A 291 -10.10 17.29 -10.53
C ALA A 291 -10.52 16.87 -11.96
N GLN A 292 -9.87 15.86 -12.55
CA GLN A 292 -9.97 15.55 -13.98
C GLN A 292 -10.68 14.22 -14.33
N ASN A 293 -11.09 13.41 -13.35
CA ASN A 293 -11.58 12.05 -13.59
C ASN A 293 -12.83 11.69 -12.81
N THR A 294 -13.61 10.74 -13.34
CA THR A 294 -14.84 10.21 -12.76
C THR A 294 -14.62 9.64 -11.35
N HIS A 295 -15.31 10.20 -10.35
CA HIS A 295 -15.19 9.76 -8.95
C HIS A 295 -15.90 8.42 -8.74
N THR A 296 -15.14 7.40 -8.33
CA THR A 296 -15.65 6.07 -7.98
C THR A 296 -15.24 5.74 -6.54
N ARG A 297 -15.96 4.86 -5.84
CA ARG A 297 -15.59 4.51 -4.45
C ARG A 297 -14.20 3.87 -4.36
N VAL A 298 -13.84 3.06 -5.35
CA VAL A 298 -12.50 2.47 -5.46
C VAL A 298 -11.43 3.53 -5.73
N GLY A 299 -11.70 4.49 -6.63
CA GLY A 299 -10.79 5.62 -6.89
C GLY A 299 -10.60 6.48 -5.64
N ALA A 300 -11.68 6.82 -4.95
CA ALA A 300 -11.66 7.57 -3.69
C ALA A 300 -10.87 6.84 -2.60
N TRP A 301 -11.00 5.52 -2.48
CA TRP A 301 -10.24 4.75 -1.50
C TRP A 301 -8.72 4.84 -1.72
N TYR A 302 -8.24 4.63 -2.96
CA TYR A 302 -6.81 4.76 -3.26
C TYR A 302 -6.32 6.20 -3.16
N THR A 303 -7.11 7.16 -3.65
CA THR A 303 -6.76 8.58 -3.62
C THR A 303 -6.62 9.05 -2.17
N LEU A 304 -7.57 8.73 -1.28
CA LEU A 304 -7.46 9.06 0.13
C LEU A 304 -6.26 8.40 0.80
N TYR A 305 -6.04 7.11 0.53
CA TYR A 305 -4.93 6.36 1.14
C TYR A 305 -3.58 7.01 0.82
N PHE A 306 -3.26 7.20 -0.46
CA PHE A 306 -1.97 7.77 -0.86
C PHE A 306 -1.85 9.25 -0.50
N LEU A 307 -2.94 10.01 -0.55
CA LEU A 307 -2.95 11.42 -0.14
C LEU A 307 -2.62 11.56 1.34
N PHE A 308 -3.25 10.75 2.19
CA PHE A 308 -3.04 10.80 3.62
C PHE A 308 -1.59 10.42 3.96
N GLN A 309 -1.10 9.29 3.42
CA GLN A 309 0.29 8.86 3.61
C GLN A 309 1.32 9.92 3.16
N ALA A 310 1.08 10.61 2.05
CA ALA A 310 1.94 11.70 1.59
C ALA A 310 1.84 12.94 2.49
N SER A 311 0.63 13.33 2.93
CA SER A 311 0.40 14.50 3.79
C SER A 311 1.07 14.42 5.16
N LEU A 312 1.36 13.21 5.66
CA LEU A 312 2.09 13.04 6.92
C LEU A 312 3.51 13.61 6.88
N ILE A 313 4.15 13.69 5.71
CA ILE A 313 5.50 14.27 5.55
C ILE A 313 5.51 15.79 5.82
N PRO A 314 4.75 16.64 5.10
CA PRO A 314 4.66 18.06 5.44
C PRO A 314 4.04 18.29 6.83
N CYS A 315 3.16 17.42 7.35
CA CYS A 315 2.72 17.48 8.75
C CYS A 315 3.89 17.36 9.75
N VAL A 316 4.75 16.36 9.59
CA VAL A 316 5.92 16.18 10.47
C VAL A 316 6.89 17.35 10.34
N CYS A 317 7.17 17.81 9.12
CA CYS A 317 8.07 18.93 8.87
C CYS A 317 7.54 20.24 9.50
N LEU A 318 6.28 20.61 9.21
CA LEU A 318 5.69 21.88 9.68
C LEU A 318 5.56 21.95 11.21
N ARG A 319 5.25 20.83 11.89
CA ARG A 319 5.13 20.79 13.36
C ARG A 319 6.47 20.97 14.08
N ASN A 320 7.58 20.56 13.47
CA ASN A 320 8.90 20.56 14.10
C ASN A 320 9.80 21.72 13.62
N GLU A 321 9.66 22.17 12.37
CA GLU A 321 10.40 23.31 11.79
C GLU A 321 9.43 24.41 11.25
N PRO A 322 8.49 24.97 12.04
CA PRO A 322 7.44 25.88 11.54
C PRO A 322 7.96 27.21 10.95
N THR A 323 9.22 27.56 11.21
CA THR A 323 9.89 28.76 10.69
C THR A 323 10.92 28.45 9.60
N ALA A 324 10.99 27.21 9.11
CA ALA A 324 11.90 26.85 8.01
C ALA A 324 11.54 27.59 6.71
N PRO A 325 12.51 27.83 5.80
CA PRO A 325 12.24 28.44 4.49
C PRO A 325 11.16 27.72 3.67
N ASN A 326 11.00 26.41 3.87
CA ASN A 326 10.03 25.57 3.18
C ASN A 326 8.64 25.51 3.88
N ALA A 327 8.44 26.20 5.01
CA ALA A 327 7.20 26.09 5.79
C ALA A 327 5.95 26.51 5.00
N LEU A 328 6.06 27.55 4.16
CA LEU A 328 4.96 27.98 3.27
C LEU A 328 4.58 26.90 2.25
N ASP A 329 5.56 26.18 1.71
CA ASP A 329 5.33 25.07 0.77
C ASP A 329 4.61 23.90 1.45
N TRP A 330 4.99 23.58 2.68
CA TRP A 330 4.31 22.55 3.48
C TRP A 330 2.87 22.96 3.81
N VAL A 331 2.61 24.24 4.13
CA VAL A 331 1.25 24.76 4.32
C VAL A 331 0.44 24.64 3.03
N GLU A 332 0.99 24.99 1.86
CA GLU A 332 0.30 24.83 0.56
C GLU A 332 -0.03 23.37 0.25
N GLN A 333 0.92 22.45 0.48
CA GLN A 333 0.70 21.01 0.33
C GLN A 333 -0.43 20.49 1.24
N LEU A 334 -0.45 20.92 2.51
CA LEU A 334 -1.50 20.53 3.45
C LEU A 334 -2.86 21.16 3.11
N GLN A 335 -2.91 22.43 2.70
CA GLN A 335 -4.13 23.06 2.21
C GLN A 335 -4.69 22.30 0.99
N THR A 336 -3.81 21.84 0.10
CA THR A 336 -4.15 21.02 -1.07
C THR A 336 -4.76 19.68 -0.66
N ALA A 337 -4.15 18.97 0.28
CA ALA A 337 -4.69 17.73 0.83
C ALA A 337 -6.08 17.95 1.48
N LEU A 338 -6.24 19.03 2.26
CA LEU A 338 -7.51 19.40 2.89
C LEU A 338 -8.61 19.70 1.84
N ARG A 339 -8.28 20.39 0.73
CA ARG A 339 -9.23 20.62 -0.38
C ARG A 339 -9.71 19.30 -0.99
N VAL A 340 -8.80 18.38 -1.29
CA VAL A 340 -9.14 17.08 -1.89
C VAL A 340 -9.96 16.21 -0.93
N CYS A 341 -9.61 16.17 0.37
CA CYS A 341 -10.40 15.45 1.37
C CYS A 341 -11.84 15.98 1.48
N ARG A 342 -12.05 17.31 1.52
CA ARG A 342 -13.40 17.91 1.49
C ARG A 342 -14.18 17.51 0.23
N ALA A 343 -13.54 17.59 -0.94
CA ALA A 343 -14.16 17.21 -2.21
C ALA A 343 -14.52 15.72 -2.30
N MET A 344 -13.81 14.86 -1.57
CA MET A 344 -14.00 13.41 -1.58
C MET A 344 -15.04 12.89 -0.58
N LYS A 345 -15.39 13.68 0.45
CA LYS A 345 -16.26 13.30 1.57
C LYS A 345 -17.56 12.57 1.16
N ALA A 346 -18.20 12.99 0.07
CA ALA A 346 -19.44 12.38 -0.41
C ALA A 346 -19.24 10.96 -0.99
N THR A 347 -18.06 10.69 -1.57
CA THR A 347 -17.70 9.37 -2.15
C THR A 347 -17.04 8.45 -1.13
N ASN A 348 -16.30 9.01 -0.18
CA ASN A 348 -15.60 8.28 0.87
C ASN A 348 -15.72 9.04 2.22
N PRO A 349 -16.61 8.61 3.14
CA PRO A 349 -16.82 9.29 4.42
C PRO A 349 -15.54 9.46 5.26
N SER A 350 -14.64 8.47 5.18
CA SER A 350 -13.33 8.48 5.84
C SER A 350 -12.43 9.66 5.46
N ALA A 351 -12.72 10.37 4.38
CA ALA A 351 -12.02 11.59 4.03
C ALA A 351 -12.24 12.72 5.05
N GLN A 352 -13.36 12.69 5.80
CA GLN A 352 -13.58 13.59 6.93
C GLN A 352 -12.62 13.29 8.08
N ASP A 353 -12.45 12.02 8.45
CA ASP A 353 -11.54 11.62 9.55
C ASP A 353 -10.10 12.04 9.23
N CYS A 354 -9.64 11.78 8.00
CA CYS A 354 -8.32 12.22 7.53
C CYS A 354 -8.16 13.75 7.53
N TYR A 355 -9.21 14.48 7.14
CA TYR A 355 -9.24 15.94 7.18
C TYR A 355 -9.10 16.46 8.62
N ASP A 356 -9.88 15.92 9.56
CA ASP A 356 -9.88 16.35 10.96
C ASP A 356 -8.56 16.04 11.65
N VAL A 357 -7.89 14.93 11.29
CA VAL A 357 -6.53 14.62 11.77
C VAL A 357 -5.50 15.64 11.28
N ILE A 358 -5.52 16.00 9.98
CA ILE A 358 -4.59 17.02 9.45
C ILE A 358 -4.83 18.39 10.11
N VAL A 359 -6.09 18.80 10.26
CA VAL A 359 -6.45 20.07 10.94
C VAL A 359 -6.01 20.05 12.41
N ARG A 360 -6.24 18.95 13.14
CA ARG A 360 -5.82 18.85 14.55
C ARG A 360 -4.30 18.85 14.72
N LEU A 361 -3.56 18.24 13.80
CA LEU A 361 -2.09 18.17 13.86
C LEU A 361 -1.41 19.48 13.43
N CYS A 362 -1.95 20.17 12.42
CA CYS A 362 -1.25 21.28 11.76
C CYS A 362 -2.00 22.62 11.76
N GLY A 363 -3.28 22.67 12.11
CA GLY A 363 -4.10 23.90 12.11
C GLY A 363 -3.44 25.12 12.76
N PRO A 364 -2.87 25.01 13.98
CA PRO A 364 -2.16 26.12 14.64
C PRO A 364 -0.95 26.69 13.87
N PHE A 365 -0.41 25.94 12.91
CA PHE A 365 0.74 26.32 12.07
C PHE A 365 0.35 26.77 10.66
N MET A 366 -0.92 26.58 10.28
CA MET A 366 -1.44 26.92 8.94
C MET A 366 -2.11 28.30 8.87
N HIS A 367 -2.31 28.95 10.02
CA HIS A 367 -2.87 30.29 10.12
C HIS A 367 -1.77 31.34 10.35
N SER A 368 -1.88 32.47 9.65
CA SER A 368 -1.02 33.64 9.90
C SER A 368 -1.33 34.21 11.29
N PRO A 369 -0.34 34.70 12.06
CA PRO A 369 -0.58 35.30 13.38
C PRO A 369 -1.46 36.56 13.23
N GLY A 370 -2.76 36.43 13.50
CA GLY A 370 -3.73 37.51 13.35
C GLY A 370 -5.18 37.11 13.05
N SER A 371 -5.54 35.82 12.95
CA SER A 371 -6.94 35.38 12.86
C SER A 371 -7.45 34.81 14.19
N ASP A 372 -8.59 35.30 14.67
CA ASP A 372 -9.21 34.96 15.97
C ASP A 372 -9.73 33.51 16.05
N ALA A 373 -8.81 32.56 16.16
CA ALA A 373 -9.09 31.17 16.54
C ALA A 373 -8.31 30.84 17.81
N GLU A 374 -9.01 30.46 18.87
CA GLU A 374 -8.40 30.02 20.14
C GLU A 374 -7.55 28.75 19.90
N ALA A 375 -6.24 28.93 19.74
CA ALA A 375 -5.30 27.82 19.75
C ALA A 375 -5.31 27.15 21.13
N PRO A 376 -5.26 25.80 21.21
CA PRO A 376 -5.18 25.12 22.50
C PRO A 376 -3.94 25.59 23.27
N PRO A 377 -4.01 25.76 24.61
CA PRO A 377 -3.03 26.48 25.43
C PRO A 377 -1.63 25.84 25.53
N THR A 378 -1.38 24.78 24.77
CA THR A 378 -0.12 24.02 24.68
C THR A 378 0.69 24.32 23.41
N VAL A 379 0.14 25.04 22.42
CA VAL A 379 0.80 25.33 21.14
C VAL A 379 0.89 26.84 20.92
N PHE A 380 2.09 27.41 21.04
CA PHE A 380 2.33 28.81 20.66
C PHE A 380 2.58 28.89 19.14
N PRO A 381 1.81 29.70 18.38
CA PRO A 381 2.01 29.88 16.94
C PRO A 381 3.46 30.27 16.61
N GLY A 382 4.08 29.55 15.67
CA GLY A 382 5.47 29.78 15.25
C GLY A 382 6.56 29.13 16.11
N SER A 383 6.21 28.37 17.16
CA SER A 383 7.17 27.57 17.95
C SER A 383 7.07 26.06 17.65
N PRO A 384 8.17 25.28 17.64
CA PRO A 384 8.10 23.84 17.46
C PRO A 384 7.20 23.13 18.49
N THR A 385 6.58 22.03 18.08
CA THR A 385 5.79 21.18 18.98
C THR A 385 6.62 20.68 20.17
N ARG A 386 6.01 20.70 21.37
CA ARG A 386 6.61 20.16 22.62
C ARG A 386 6.28 18.68 22.87
N GLU A 387 5.48 18.06 22.00
CA GLU A 387 5.17 16.62 22.11
C GLU A 387 6.42 15.78 21.82
N SER A 388 6.70 14.78 22.66
CA SER A 388 7.80 13.86 22.38
C SER A 388 7.55 13.14 21.05
N PRO A 389 8.58 12.89 20.22
CA PRO A 389 8.36 12.30 18.90
C PRO A 389 7.70 10.90 18.93
N GLN A 390 7.95 10.11 19.99
CA GLN A 390 7.20 8.87 20.21
C GLN A 390 5.70 9.12 20.38
N THR A 391 5.30 10.18 21.08
CA THR A 391 3.90 10.58 21.23
C THR A 391 3.34 11.06 19.89
N GLN A 392 4.11 11.83 19.10
CA GLN A 392 3.70 12.25 17.76
C GLN A 392 3.46 11.04 16.85
N ILE A 393 4.38 10.08 16.79
CA ILE A 393 4.27 8.86 15.99
C ILE A 393 3.11 7.98 16.48
N ASN A 394 3.00 7.75 17.79
CA ASN A 394 1.90 6.99 18.39
C ASN A 394 0.53 7.68 18.21
N SER A 395 0.48 9.01 18.03
CA SER A 395 -0.75 9.72 17.69
C SER A 395 -1.13 9.56 16.21
N ILE A 396 -0.16 9.30 15.34
CA ILE A 396 -0.36 9.12 13.89
C ILE A 396 -0.71 7.66 13.57
N TYR A 397 -0.07 6.68 14.24
CA TYR A 397 -0.15 5.26 13.89
C TYR A 397 -1.58 4.67 13.90
N PRO A 398 -2.45 4.93 14.91
CA PRO A 398 -3.85 4.50 14.90
C PRO A 398 -4.69 5.19 13.80
N MET A 399 -4.19 6.29 13.25
CA MET A 399 -4.88 7.17 12.30
C MET A 399 -4.39 6.99 10.86
N MET A 400 -3.32 6.23 10.64
CA MET A 400 -2.87 5.77 9.31
C MET A 400 -3.94 4.97 8.56
N TRP A 401 -4.95 4.47 9.29
CA TRP A 401 -6.13 3.77 8.78
C TRP A 401 -7.37 4.48 9.32
N PRO A 402 -8.22 5.09 8.47
CA PRO A 402 -9.52 5.57 8.89
C PRO A 402 -10.47 4.37 9.07
N SER A 403 -10.29 3.67 10.19
CA SER A 403 -11.12 2.58 10.64
C SER A 403 -12.31 3.13 11.43
N ASN A 404 -13.51 2.64 11.14
CA ASN A 404 -14.68 2.91 12.00
C ASN A 404 -14.35 2.46 13.44
N THR A 405 -14.45 3.39 14.39
CA THR A 405 -14.00 3.26 15.79
C THR A 405 -14.70 2.16 16.61
N ASN A 406 -15.69 1.45 16.06
CA ASN A 406 -16.52 0.48 16.76
C ASN A 406 -16.12 -1.00 16.54
N GLU A 407 -15.16 -1.31 15.67
CA GLU A 407 -14.61 -2.68 15.52
C GLU A 407 -13.08 -2.62 15.61
N MET A 408 -12.56 -2.52 16.84
CA MET A 408 -11.12 -2.64 17.13
C MET A 408 -10.62 -4.07 16.91
N ASP A 409 -10.45 -4.47 15.64
CA ASP A 409 -9.54 -5.56 15.27
C ASP A 409 -8.13 -5.13 15.70
N LEU A 410 -7.67 -5.62 16.86
CA LEU A 410 -6.40 -5.25 17.51
C LEU A 410 -5.25 -5.15 16.49
N VAL A 411 -4.76 -3.93 16.29
CA VAL A 411 -3.56 -3.65 15.49
C VAL A 411 -2.36 -3.99 16.36
N MET A 412 -1.48 -4.86 15.85
CA MET A 412 -0.19 -5.14 16.50
C MET A 412 0.57 -3.82 16.65
N GLN A 413 0.94 -3.49 17.88
CA GLN A 413 1.71 -2.29 18.22
C GLN A 413 3.16 -2.51 17.81
N ASP A 414 3.45 -2.30 16.52
CA ASP A 414 4.72 -2.73 15.96
C ASP A 414 5.86 -1.76 16.33
N GLY A 415 6.53 -2.10 17.45
CA GLY A 415 7.72 -1.41 17.97
C GLY A 415 8.95 -1.51 17.06
N ALA A 416 8.86 -2.19 15.91
CA ALA A 416 9.95 -2.27 14.93
C ALA A 416 10.51 -0.90 14.50
N TRP A 417 9.74 0.19 14.63
CA TRP A 417 10.22 1.55 14.38
C TRP A 417 11.13 2.10 15.49
N THR A 418 10.94 1.69 16.75
CA THR A 418 11.86 2.05 17.85
C THR A 418 13.14 1.23 17.78
N ASP A 419 13.09 -0.02 17.33
CA ASP A 419 14.28 -0.85 17.16
C ASP A 419 15.13 -0.35 15.98
N LEU A 420 14.49 -0.06 14.84
CA LEU A 420 15.14 0.58 13.68
C LEU A 420 15.80 1.92 14.04
N LEU A 421 15.17 2.73 14.91
CA LEU A 421 15.76 3.98 15.37
C LEU A 421 16.87 3.75 16.41
N GLY A 422 16.75 2.72 17.25
CA GLY A 422 17.77 2.30 18.23
C GLY A 422 19.11 1.99 17.57
N ASP A 423 19.11 1.14 16.55
CA ASP A 423 20.31 0.75 15.78
C ASP A 423 21.01 1.94 15.10
N PHE A 424 20.32 3.06 14.86
CA PHE A 424 20.92 4.30 14.31
C PHE A 424 21.31 5.34 15.39
N THR A 425 21.12 5.03 16.67
CA THR A 425 21.47 5.92 17.80
C THR A 425 22.71 5.50 18.59
N ASP A 426 23.23 4.28 18.42
CA ASP A 426 24.45 3.82 19.08
C ASP A 426 25.60 3.53 18.09
N PRO A 427 26.59 4.43 17.96
CA PRO A 427 27.79 4.19 17.16
C PRO A 427 28.86 3.29 17.81
N THR A 428 28.63 2.77 19.02
CA THR A 428 29.73 2.29 19.89
C THR A 428 29.96 0.78 19.94
N ILE A 429 29.03 -0.04 19.44
CA ILE A 429 29.23 -1.51 19.37
C ILE A 429 29.82 -1.91 18.00
N GLY A 430 31.04 -1.43 17.76
CA GLY A 430 31.82 -1.65 16.54
C GLY A 430 33.28 -2.06 16.83
N GLY A 431 33.50 -2.86 17.88
CA GLY A 431 34.83 -3.37 18.24
C GLY A 431 34.75 -4.86 18.61
N PRO A 432 35.70 -5.70 18.15
CA PRO A 432 35.73 -7.11 18.53
C PRO A 432 36.16 -7.24 19.99
N SER A 433 35.20 -7.52 20.88
CA SER A 433 35.48 -7.90 22.27
C SER A 433 36.15 -9.28 22.28
N THR A 434 37.45 -9.30 22.53
CA THR A 434 38.19 -10.52 22.86
C THR A 434 37.73 -11.02 24.23
N GLU A 435 36.82 -11.99 24.24
CA GLU A 435 36.57 -12.80 25.44
C GLU A 435 37.15 -14.20 25.27
N THR A 436 37.92 -14.57 26.29
CA THR A 436 38.62 -15.84 26.41
C THR A 436 37.65 -16.99 26.59
N ALA A 437 37.99 -18.15 26.03
CA ALA A 437 37.40 -19.39 26.49
C ALA A 437 37.66 -19.54 28.00
N ASP A 438 36.62 -19.81 28.77
CA ASP A 438 36.58 -21.02 29.59
C ASP A 438 35.16 -21.28 30.17
N ASP A 439 34.77 -22.55 30.06
CA ASP A 439 34.06 -23.35 31.08
C ASP A 439 32.52 -23.47 31.24
N PHE A 440 32.16 -24.73 31.54
CA PHE A 440 30.92 -25.32 32.10
C PHE A 440 29.59 -25.44 31.31
N GLN A 441 29.53 -26.51 30.52
CA GLN A 441 28.68 -27.72 30.68
C GLN A 441 27.14 -27.66 30.79
N TRP A 442 26.55 -28.67 30.13
CA TRP A 442 25.12 -29.02 30.09
C TRP A 442 24.62 -29.81 31.32
N THR A 443 23.35 -29.61 31.66
CA THR A 443 22.43 -30.63 32.20
C THR A 443 21.05 -30.46 31.59
#